data_AF-D2YVP0-F1
#
_entry.id   AF-D2YVP0-F1
#
_cell.length_a   1.000
_cell.length_b   1.000
_cell.length_c   1.000
_cell.angle_alpha   90.00
_cell.angle_beta   90.00
_cell.angle_gamma   90.00
#
_symmetry.space_group_name_H-M   'P 1'
#
loop_
_entity.id
_entity.type
_entity.pdbx_description
1 polymer ?
#
loop_
_entity_poly.entity_id
_entity_poly.type
_entity_poly.pdbx_seq_one_letter_code
_entity_poly.pdbx_strand_id
1 'polypeptide(L)' 'EWKWYDIAKECTRYLGPKGYCAVQVSPANEHIMITKPEADRPWWERYQP' A
#
# COMPACT_ATOMS: atom_id res chain seq x y z
N GLU A 1 -0.04 -5.17 -2.72
CA GLU A 1 -0.06 -3.82 -2.09
C GLU A 1 -0.83 -3.93 -0.79
N TRP A 2 -0.35 -3.31 0.31
CA TRP A 2 -1.05 -3.41 1.60
C TRP A 2 -2.06 -2.28 1.74
N LYS A 3 -3.27 -2.62 2.17
CA LYS A 3 -4.28 -1.62 2.52
C LYS A 3 -3.91 -0.99 3.86
N TRP A 4 -4.30 0.27 4.06
CA TRP A 4 -4.06 0.99 5.32
C TRP A 4 -4.55 0.25 6.56
N TYR A 5 -5.70 -0.42 6.46
CA TYR A 5 -6.26 -1.19 7.56
C TYR A 5 -5.43 -2.43 7.91
N ASP A 6 -4.81 -3.06 6.92
CA ASP A 6 -3.94 -4.22 7.12
C ASP A 6 -2.61 -3.80 7.74
N ILE A 7 -2.06 -2.65 7.32
CA ILE A 7 -0.88 -2.04 7.95
C ILE A 7 -1.13 -1.78 9.44
N ALA A 8 -2.28 -1.20 9.82
CA ALA A 8 -2.61 -0.94 11.22
C ALA A 8 -2.69 -2.23 12.05
N LYS A 9 -3.28 -3.30 11.50
CA LYS A 9 -3.34 -4.61 12.15
C LYS A 9 -1.96 -5.23 12.33
N GLU A 10 -1.10 -5.14 11.32
CA GLU A 10 0.25 -5.70 11.38
C GLU A 10 1.16 -4.93 12.34
N CYS A 11 1.04 -3.60 12.39
CA CYS A 11 1.72 -2.76 13.38
C CYS A 11 1.39 -3.17 14.82
N THR A 12 0.14 -3.49 15.10
CA THR A 12 -0.31 -3.86 16.46
C THR A 12 -0.03 -5.32 16.81
N ARG A 13 -0.18 -6.25 15.85
CA ARG A 13 -0.09 -7.70 16.11
C ARG A 13 1.30 -8.29 15.97
N TYR A 14 2.13 -7.74 15.08
CA TYR A 14 3.39 -8.38 14.70
C TYR A 14 4.58 -7.41 14.74
N LEU A 15 4.51 -6.30 14.01
CA LEU A 15 5.65 -5.41 13.82
C LEU A 15 6.01 -4.65 15.10
N GLY A 16 5.02 -4.13 15.83
CA GLY A 16 5.22 -3.47 17.11
C GLY A 16 5.85 -4.39 18.17
N PRO A 17 5.26 -5.57 18.46
CA PRO A 17 5.84 -6.54 19.39
C PRO A 17 7.24 -7.03 19.01
N LYS A 18 7.59 -7.02 17.72
CA LYS A 18 8.91 -7.39 17.22
C LYS A 18 9.93 -6.25 17.18
N GLY A 19 9.54 -5.04 17.60
CA GLY A 19 10.45 -3.90 17.75
C GLY A 19 10.76 -3.16 16.43
N TYR A 20 9.94 -3.33 15.39
CA TYR A 20 10.09 -2.52 14.17
C TYR A 20 9.64 -1.08 14.43
N CYS A 21 10.46 -0.10 14.04
CA CYS A 21 10.23 1.32 14.34
C CYS A 21 9.45 2.06 13.24
N ALA A 22 9.51 1.60 11.98
CA ALA A 22 8.82 2.22 10.86
C ALA A 22 8.47 1.21 9.77
N VAL A 23 7.45 1.55 8.96
CA VAL A 23 7.02 0.77 7.79
C VAL A 23 7.03 1.70 6.57
N GLN A 24 7.73 1.30 5.51
CA GLN A 24 7.67 1.99 4.23
C GLN A 24 6.43 1.53 3.47
N VAL A 25 5.58 2.49 3.11
CA VAL A 25 4.35 2.27 2.36
C VAL A 25 4.49 2.82 0.95
N SER A 26 3.56 2.45 0.08
CA SER A 26 3.47 3.02 -1.26
C SER A 26 2.99 4.48 -1.22
N PRO A 27 3.17 5.28 -2.30
CA PRO A 27 2.78 6.68 -2.32
C PRO A 27 1.33 6.88 -1.86
N ALA A 28 1.12 7.83 -0.93
CA ALA A 28 -0.20 8.10 -0.36
C ALA A 28 -1.04 9.08 -1.20
N ASN A 29 -0.49 9.56 -2.31
CA ASN A 29 -1.14 10.52 -3.20
C ASN A 29 -2.22 9.82 -4.02
N GLU A 30 -3.25 10.57 -4.42
CA GLU A 30 -4.21 10.10 -5.42
C GLU A 30 -3.44 9.83 -6.73
N HIS A 31 -3.80 8.74 -7.39
CA HIS A 31 -3.16 8.29 -8.62
C HIS A 31 -4.21 7.89 -9.65
N ILE A 32 -3.84 7.96 -10.91
CA ILE A 32 -4.75 7.62 -12.01
C ILE A 32 -5.21 6.17 -11.88
N MET A 33 -6.52 5.95 -11.79
CA MET A 33 -7.10 4.61 -11.84
C MET A 33 -7.19 4.13 -13.28
N ILE A 34 -6.34 3.18 -13.66
CA ILE A 34 -6.39 2.58 -15.00
C ILE A 34 -7.41 1.44 -14.99
N THR A 35 -8.67 1.75 -15.31
CA THR A 35 -9.77 0.77 -15.42
C THR A 35 -9.89 0.20 -16.84
N LYS A 36 -8.78 -0.27 -17.43
CA LYS A 36 -8.86 -0.97 -18.72
C LYS A 36 -9.30 -2.43 -18.49
N PRO A 37 -10.30 -2.95 -19.22
CA PRO A 37 -10.82 -4.30 -19.01
C PRO A 37 -9.77 -5.40 -19.26
N GLU A 38 -8.72 -5.12 -20.02
CA GLU A 38 -7.73 -6.12 -20.45
C GLU A 38 -6.50 -6.25 -19.54
N ALA A 39 -6.36 -5.45 -18.48
CA ALA A 39 -5.17 -5.46 -17.61
C ALA A 39 -5.55 -5.38 -16.12
N ASP A 40 -5.19 -6.43 -15.36
CA ASP A 40 -5.13 -6.36 -13.89
C ASP A 40 -4.33 -5.12 -13.48
N ARG A 41 -4.89 -4.34 -12.53
CA ARG A 41 -4.38 -3.00 -12.15
C ARG A 41 -2.86 -2.99 -11.98
N PRO A 42 -2.11 -2.32 -12.87
CA PRO A 42 -0.66 -2.40 -12.87
C PRO A 42 -0.05 -1.56 -11.75
N TRP A 43 0.95 -2.09 -11.03
CA TRP A 43 1.56 -1.43 -9.87
C TRP A 43 2.17 -0.04 -10.15
N TRP A 44 2.54 0.23 -11.41
CA TRP A 44 3.15 1.49 -11.83
C TRP A 44 2.15 2.65 -11.99
N GLU A 45 0.84 2.39 -11.92
CA GLU A 45 -0.20 3.43 -11.98
C GLU A 45 -0.04 4.49 -10.88
N ARG A 46 0.57 4.11 -9.75
CA ARG A 46 0.82 4.96 -8.57
C ARG A 46 1.94 5.99 -8.72
N TYR A 47 2.72 5.92 -9.80
CA TYR A 47 3.76 6.89 -10.10
C TYR A 47 3.29 7.98 -11.07
N GLN A 48 1.99 8.01 -11.39
CA GLN A 48 1.34 9.08 -12.13
C GLN A 48 0.40 9.83 -11.18
N PRO A 49 0.89 10.92 -10.53
CA PRO A 49 0.04 11.83 -9.76
C PRO A 49 -1.01 12.50 -10.65
#